data_AF-B0DJ60-F1
#
_entry.id   AF-B0DJ60-F1
#
_cell.length_a   1.000
_cell.length_b   1.000
_cell.length_c   1.000
_cell.angle_alpha   90.00
_cell.angle_beta   90.00
_cell.angle_gamma   90.00
#
_symmetry.space_group_name_H-M   'P 1'
#
loop_
_entity.id
_entity.type
_entity.pdbx_description
1 polymer ?
#
loop_
_entity_poly.entity_id
_entity_poly.type
_entity_poly.pdbx_seq_one_letter_code
_entity_poly.pdbx_strand_id
1 'polypeptide(L)'
;MCICEFIVAIVGVTAGKIQADGCVNFAAHGYITFFAILWGPVGLVATGEILPLSVHVKSLSLAVASNWLWNFVIGYATEQIIVPYQWHQDC
;
A
#
# COMPACT_ATOMS: atom_id res chain seq x y z
N MET A 1 -5.35 3.52 8.82
CA MET A 1 -5.29 2.35 7.92
C MET A 1 -6.62 1.59 7.96
N CYS A 2 -6.97 0.86 9.02
CA CYS A 2 -8.19 0.02 9.03
C CYS A 2 -9.49 0.75 8.65
N ILE A 3 -9.74 1.96 9.18
CA ILE A 3 -10.96 2.73 8.85
C ILE A 3 -10.98 3.14 7.37
N CYS A 4 -9.83 3.49 6.80
CA CYS A 4 -9.71 3.91 5.40
C CYS A 4 -9.91 2.73 4.45
N GLU A 5 -9.37 1.55 4.80
CA GLU A 5 -9.59 0.30 4.07
C GLU A 5 -11.07 -0.09 4.06
N PHE A 6 -11.75 0.05 5.19
CA PHE A 6 -13.20 -0.18 5.26
C PHE A 6 -13.98 0.76 4.35
N ILE A 7 -13.61 2.04 4.31
CA ILE A 7 -14.25 3.02 3.42
C ILE A 7 -13.98 2.70 1.95
N VAL A 8 -12.73 2.38 1.58
CA VAL A 8 -12.35 1.99 0.21
C VAL A 8 -13.08 0.71 -0.21
N ALA A 9 -13.18 -0.28 0.66
CA ALA A 9 -13.90 -1.52 0.41
C ALA A 9 -15.40 -1.29 0.20
N ILE A 10 -16.04 -0.46 1.04
CA ILE A 10 -17.46 -0.10 0.88
C ILE A 10 -17.69 0.61 -0.46
N VAL A 11 -16.87 1.60 -0.80
CA VAL A 11 -16.96 2.33 -2.07
C VAL A 11 -16.70 1.40 -3.26
N GLY A 12 -15.75 0.47 -3.15
CA GLY A 12 -15.45 -0.52 -4.17
C GLY A 12 -16.61 -1.50 -4.45
N VAL A 13 -17.37 -1.88 -3.42
CA VAL A 13 -18.54 -2.77 -3.57
C VAL A 13 -19.78 -2.02 -4.04
N THR A 14 -19.98 -0.76 -3.62
CA THR A 14 -21.20 0.01 -3.97
C THR A 14 -21.12 0.70 -5.32
N ALA A 15 -19.94 1.08 -5.80
CA ALA A 15 -19.83 1.86 -7.02
C ALA A 15 -20.20 1.08 -8.29
N GLY A 16 -19.98 -0.25 -8.34
CA GLY A 16 -20.37 -1.15 -9.45
C GLY A 16 -19.79 -0.82 -10.85
N LYS A 17 -19.27 0.39 -11.04
CA LYS A 17 -18.65 0.98 -12.21
C LYS A 17 -17.59 1.98 -11.71
N ILE A 18 -16.40 1.96 -12.33
CA ILE A 18 -15.35 2.93 -12.04
C ILE A 18 -15.74 4.26 -12.71
N GLN A 19 -16.67 4.98 -12.09
CA GLN A 19 -16.97 6.36 -12.45
C GLN A 19 -15.95 7.28 -11.76
N ALA A 20 -15.58 8.38 -12.41
CA ALA A 20 -14.77 9.45 -11.82
C ALA A 20 -15.58 10.25 -10.78
N ASP A 21 -16.22 9.56 -9.83
CA ASP A 21 -16.93 10.17 -8.72
C ASP A 21 -15.94 10.67 -7.69
N GLY A 22 -16.14 11.91 -7.21
CA GLY A 22 -15.29 12.55 -6.22
C GLY A 22 -15.09 11.71 -4.94
N CYS A 23 -16.04 10.83 -4.62
CA CYS A 23 -15.97 9.90 -3.49
C CYS A 23 -14.80 8.91 -3.58
N VAL A 24 -14.52 8.36 -4.77
CA VAL A 24 -13.40 7.42 -4.99
C VAL A 24 -12.07 8.15 -4.81
N ASN A 25 -11.99 9.37 -5.34
CA ASN A 25 -10.81 10.22 -5.17
C ASN A 25 -10.57 10.54 -3.70
N PHE A 26 -11.58 10.95 -2.92
CA PHE A 26 -11.40 11.23 -1.50
C PHE A 26 -10.95 10.00 -0.70
N ALA A 27 -11.52 8.83 -0.97
CA ALA A 27 -11.11 7.59 -0.31
C ALA A 27 -9.65 7.21 -0.64
N ALA A 28 -9.24 7.34 -1.91
CA ALA A 28 -7.88 7.07 -2.36
C ALA A 28 -6.84 8.04 -1.75
N HIS A 29 -7.14 9.35 -1.73
CA HIS A 29 -6.26 10.35 -1.12
C HIS A 29 -6.16 10.18 0.40
N GLY A 30 -7.28 9.81 1.05
CA GLY A 30 -7.29 9.42 2.45
C GLY A 30 -6.36 8.25 2.71
N TYR A 31 -6.50 7.15 1.95
CA TYR A 31 -5.63 5.99 2.05
C TYR A 31 -4.14 6.35 1.91
N ILE A 32 -3.77 7.12 0.88
CA ILE A 32 -2.37 7.54 0.64
C ILE A 32 -1.83 8.41 1.79
N THR A 33 -2.64 9.33 2.32
CA THR A 33 -2.23 10.22 3.42
C THR A 33 -1.94 9.43 4.70
N PHE A 34 -2.82 8.50 5.06
CA PHE A 34 -2.61 7.65 6.22
C PHE A 34 -1.48 6.63 6.00
N PHE A 35 -1.29 6.16 4.77
CA PHE A 35 -0.16 5.29 4.41
C PHE A 35 1.17 6.03 4.60
N ALA A 36 1.25 7.30 4.16
CA ALA A 36 2.44 8.12 4.30
C ALA A 36 2.80 8.41 5.78
N ILE A 37 1.81 8.70 6.63
CA ILE A 37 2.05 9.07 8.04
C ILE A 37 2.29 7.84 8.93
N LEU A 38 1.59 6.74 8.69
CA LEU A 38 1.70 5.54 9.54
C LEU A 38 2.73 4.56 8.99
N TRP A 39 2.65 4.17 7.72
CA TRP A 39 3.50 3.10 7.19
C TRP A 39 4.91 3.58 6.82
N GLY A 40 5.03 4.82 6.36
CA GLY A 40 6.32 5.43 5.98
C GLY A 40 7.32 5.55 7.14
N PRO A 41 7.03 6.36 8.19
CA PRO A 41 7.97 6.57 9.28
C PRO A 41 7.94 5.45 10.32
N VAL A 42 6.79 4.84 10.63
CA VAL A 42 6.72 3.85 11.72
C VAL A 42 7.51 2.59 11.36
N GLY A 43 7.44 2.11 10.11
CA GLY A 43 8.17 0.92 9.70
C GLY A 43 9.69 1.07 9.79
N LEU A 44 10.22 2.26 9.45
CA LEU A 44 11.67 2.51 9.46
C LEU A 44 12.17 2.95 10.84
N VAL A 45 11.46 3.85 11.51
CA VAL A 45 11.84 4.41 12.82
C VAL A 45 11.68 3.38 13.93
N ALA A 46 10.64 2.54 13.90
CA ALA A 46 10.45 1.50 14.93
C ALA A 46 11.62 0.50 14.95
N THR A 47 12.18 0.14 13.79
CA THR A 47 13.39 -0.70 13.73
C THR A 47 14.64 -0.03 14.30
N GLY A 48 14.68 1.30 14.33
CA GLY A 48 15.77 2.07 14.92
C GLY A 48 15.72 2.14 16.44
N GLU A 49 14.50 2.22 16.99
CA GLU A 49 14.29 2.48 18.42
C GLU A 49 14.06 1.20 19.26
N ILE A 50 13.58 0.11 18.66
CA ILE A 50 13.22 -1.12 19.38
C ILE A 50 14.43 -2.02 19.65
N LEU A 51 15.52 -1.85 18.90
CA LEU A 51 16.62 -2.82 18.87
C LEU A 51 17.89 -2.27 19.51
N PRO A 52 18.61 -3.10 20.31
CA PRO A 52 19.84 -2.66 20.97
C PRO A 52 20.95 -2.35 19.97
N LEU A 53 21.83 -1.42 20.33
CA LEU A 53 22.85 -0.81 19.47
C LEU A 53 23.76 -1.82 18.74
N SER A 54 23.95 -3.01 19.31
CA SER A 54 24.79 -4.08 18.75
C SER A 54 24.17 -4.78 17.52
N VAL A 55 22.85 -4.75 17.35
CA VAL A 55 22.15 -5.43 16.25
C VAL A 55 21.40 -4.47 15.33
N HIS A 56 21.28 -3.19 15.73
CA HIS A 56 20.53 -2.15 15.03
C HIS A 56 20.85 -2.04 13.53
N VAL A 57 22.14 -2.08 13.14
CA VAL A 57 22.53 -2.02 11.73
C VAL A 57 22.12 -3.27 10.92
N LYS A 58 22.10 -4.45 11.55
CA LYS A 58 21.70 -5.70 10.88
C LYS A 58 20.20 -5.75 10.67
N SER A 59 19.42 -5.35 11.66
CA SER A 59 17.97 -5.28 11.56
C SER A 59 17.51 -4.22 10.57
N LEU A 60 18.16 -3.05 10.54
CA LEU A 60 17.86 -2.02 9.54
C LEU A 60 18.09 -2.54 8.11
N SER A 61 19.17 -3.29 7.89
CA SER A 61 19.45 -3.89 6.58
C SER A 61 18.38 -4.91 6.15
N LEU A 62 17.87 -5.72 7.10
CA LEU A 62 16.79 -6.69 6.85
C LEU A 62 15.44 -6.00 6.61
N ALA A 63 15.15 -4.91 7.32
CA ALA A 63 13.93 -4.13 7.12
C ALA A 63 13.90 -3.45 5.74
N VAL A 64 15.03 -2.86 5.32
CA VAL A 64 15.17 -2.30 3.97
C VAL A 64 15.08 -3.40 2.91
N ALA A 65 15.77 -4.53 3.09
CA ALA A 65 15.68 -5.65 2.17
C ALA A 65 14.24 -6.19 2.04
N SER A 66 13.51 -6.31 3.15
CA SER A 66 12.10 -6.70 3.17
C SER A 66 11.22 -5.67 2.45
N ASN A 67 11.46 -4.37 2.64
CA ASN A 67 10.72 -3.33 1.92
C ASN A 67 10.89 -3.45 0.40
N TRP A 68 12.12 -3.64 -0.07
CA TRP A 68 12.40 -3.86 -1.50
C TRP A 68 11.78 -5.15 -2.01
N LEU A 69 11.82 -6.23 -1.23
CA LEU A 69 11.18 -7.49 -1.59
C LEU A 69 9.67 -7.34 -1.77
N TRP A 70 8.99 -6.67 -0.84
CA TRP A 70 7.55 -6.45 -0.93
C TRP A 70 7.18 -5.52 -2.09
N ASN A 71 7.97 -4.48 -2.36
CA ASN A 71 7.77 -3.63 -3.54
C ASN A 71 7.90 -4.43 -4.84
N PHE A 72 8.86 -5.36 -4.92
CA PHE A 72 8.99 -6.27 -6.06
C PHE A 72 7.78 -7.19 -6.22
N VAL A 73 7.32 -7.82 -5.13
CA VAL A 73 6.17 -8.72 -5.16
C VAL A 73 4.90 -8.00 -5.60
N ILE A 74 4.65 -6.79 -5.10
CA ILE A 74 3.49 -5.99 -5.48
C ILE A 74 3.59 -5.58 -6.96
N GLY A 75 4.75 -5.14 -7.43
CA GLY A 75 4.95 -4.80 -8.84
C GLY A 75 4.66 -5.99 -9.77
N TYR A 76 5.22 -7.15 -9.45
CA TYR A 76 5.00 -8.38 -10.23
C TYR A 76 3.53 -8.84 -10.19
N ALA A 77 2.90 -8.85 -9.02
CA ALA A 77 1.49 -9.25 -8.89
C ALA A 77 0.54 -8.28 -9.58
N THR A 78 0.83 -6.98 -9.51
CA THR A 78 0.02 -5.94 -10.15
C THR A 78 0.01 -6.12 -11.67
N GLU A 79 1.16 -6.35 -12.31
CA GLU A 79 1.21 -6.61 -13.75
C GLU A 79 0.32 -7.79 -14.16
N GLN A 80 0.36 -8.90 -13.42
CA GLN A 80 -0.43 -10.10 -13.70
C GLN A 80 -1.94 -9.89 -13.55
N ILE A 81 -2.37 -8.95 -12.70
CA ILE A 81 -3.79 -8.64 -12.49
C ILE A 81 -4.24 -7.55 -13.46
N ILE A 82 -3.37 -6.58 -13.73
CA ILE A 82 -3.69 -5.39 -14.49
C ILE A 82 -3.79 -5.69 -15.98
N VAL A 83 -2.77 -6.36 -16.52
CA VAL A 83 -2.69 -6.60 -17.96
C VAL A 83 -3.92 -7.37 -18.46
N PRO A 84 -4.39 -8.46 -17.83
CA PRO A 84 -5.60 -9.18 -18.26
C PRO A 84 -6.90 -8.37 -18.19
N TYR A 85 -7.05 -7.45 -17.22
CA TYR A 85 -8.29 -6.66 -17.14
C TYR A 85 -8.38 -5.65 -18.28
N GLN A 86 -7.25 -5.07 -18.71
CA GLN A 86 -7.25 -4.05 -19.76
C GLN A 86 -7.78 -4.62 -21.08
N TRP A 87 -7.36 -5.83 -21.46
CA TRP A 87 -7.86 -6.52 -22.66
C TRP A 87 -9.37 -6.80 -22.65
N HIS A 88 -9.99 -6.89 -21.46
CA HIS A 88 -11.43 -7.11 -21.30
C HIS A 88 -12.26 -5.82 -21.29
N GLN A 89 -11.64 -4.65 -21.11
CA GLN A 89 -12.32 -3.34 -21.16
C GLN A 89 -12.29 -2.71 -22.56
N ASP A 90 -11.35 -3.13 -23.41
CA ASP A 90 -11.14 -2.60 -24.77
C ASP A 90 -11.94 -3.35 -25.87
N CYS A 91 -12.68 -4.41 -25.53
CA CYS A 91 -13.60 -5.14 -26.44
C CYS A 91 -15.07 -4.78 -26.15
#